data_AF-A0A919VFA5-F1
#
_entry.id   AF-A0A919VFA5-F1
#
_cell.length_a   1.000
_cell.length_b   1.000
_cell.length_c   1.000
_cell.angle_alpha   90.00
_cell.angle_beta   90.00
_cell.angle_gamma   90.00
#
_symmetry.space_group_name_H-M   'P 1'
#
loop_
_entity.id
_entity.type
_entity.pdbx_description
1 polymer ?
#
loop_
_entity_poly.entity_id
_entity_poly.type
_entity_poly.pdbx_seq_one_letter_code
_entity_poly.pdbx_strand_id
1 'polypeptide(L)'
;MNSFNPKDFEEILDLIKGKIGTWVECDGIRPIESNFNTKSMMFRTKNSDKEGMIIVGEDKEFIAVDISVIDGDVRSFILKDKNDVGAINNIVGWFEENYMLEKSLKY
;
A
#
# COMPACT_ATOMS: atom_id res chain seq x y z
N MET A 1 3.69 -14.23 -20.72
CA MET A 1 4.65 -13.13 -20.52
C MET A 1 4.13 -12.36 -19.33
N ASN A 2 4.93 -12.12 -18.28
CA ASN A 2 4.54 -11.16 -17.25
C ASN A 2 4.42 -9.79 -17.92
N SER A 3 3.30 -9.12 -17.69
CA SER A 3 3.05 -7.81 -18.29
C SER A 3 3.75 -6.68 -17.52
N PHE A 4 4.14 -6.93 -16.25
CA PHE A 4 4.80 -5.96 -15.38
C PHE A 4 6.16 -6.39 -14.85
N ASN A 5 7.05 -5.43 -14.64
CA ASN A 5 8.37 -5.65 -14.05
C ASN A 5 8.25 -5.58 -12.52
N PRO A 6 8.86 -6.49 -11.75
CA PRO A 6 8.91 -6.39 -10.28
C PRO A 6 9.43 -5.05 -9.75
N LYS A 7 10.23 -4.31 -10.53
CA LYS A 7 10.66 -2.94 -10.22
C LYS A 7 9.50 -1.94 -10.22
N ASP A 8 8.50 -2.14 -11.08
CA ASP A 8 7.32 -1.28 -11.12
C ASP A 8 6.53 -1.37 -9.80
N PHE A 9 6.54 -2.53 -9.14
CA PHE A 9 5.91 -2.71 -7.83
C PHE A 9 6.66 -1.99 -6.71
N GLU A 10 8.00 -1.97 -6.77
CA GLU A 10 8.83 -1.20 -5.83
C GLU A 10 8.59 0.30 -6.00
N GLU A 11 8.53 0.79 -7.25
CA GLU A 11 8.23 2.19 -7.55
C GLU A 11 6.84 2.61 -7.01
N ILE A 12 5.83 1.75 -7.16
CA ILE A 12 4.48 2.01 -6.62
C ILE A 12 4.52 2.10 -5.09
N LEU A 13 5.18 1.16 -4.42
CA LEU A 13 5.29 1.14 -2.97
C LEU A 13 6.06 2.36 -2.44
N ASP A 14 7.16 2.75 -3.08
CA ASP A 14 7.92 3.95 -2.71
C ASP A 14 7.10 5.23 -2.90
N LEU A 15 6.29 5.30 -3.96
CA LEU A 15 5.42 6.43 -4.21
C LEU A 15 4.30 6.53 -3.17
N ILE A 16 3.67 5.40 -2.83
CA ILE A 16 2.69 5.33 -1.74
C ILE A 16 3.35 5.75 -0.42
N LYS A 17 4.51 5.17 -0.08
CA LYS A 17 5.30 5.48 1.11
C LYS A 17 5.58 6.98 1.25
N GLY A 18 6.03 7.62 0.17
CA GLY A 18 6.32 9.06 0.15
C GLY A 18 5.10 9.93 0.45
N LYS A 19 3.90 9.48 0.05
CA LYS A 19 2.64 10.22 0.27
C LYS A 19 2.04 9.98 1.66
N ILE A 20 2.16 8.77 2.21
CA ILE A 20 1.54 8.40 3.49
C ILE A 20 2.46 8.57 4.71
N GLY A 21 3.75 8.88 4.50
CA GLY A 21 4.77 8.97 5.56
C GLY A 21 4.51 10.02 6.65
N THR A 22 3.58 10.94 6.42
CA THR A 22 3.10 11.91 7.42
C THR A 22 2.15 11.27 8.43
N TRP A 23 1.42 10.21 8.05
CA TRP A 23 0.39 9.55 8.87
C TRP A 23 0.88 8.23 9.48
N VAL A 24 1.63 7.46 8.71
CA VAL A 24 2.16 6.14 9.11
C VAL A 24 3.66 6.04 8.84
N GLU A 25 4.33 5.18 9.58
CA GLU A 25 5.71 4.75 9.29
C GLU A 25 5.66 3.50 8.45
N CYS A 26 6.53 3.42 7.45
CA CYS A 26 6.61 2.29 6.54
C CYS A 26 7.99 1.65 6.63
N ASP A 27 8.02 0.33 6.75
CA ASP A 27 9.25 -0.45 6.77
C ASP A 27 9.89 -0.50 5.35
N GLY A 28 10.95 -1.28 5.19
CA GLY A 28 11.55 -1.55 3.88
C GLY A 28 10.65 -2.43 3.02
N ILE A 29 10.68 -2.21 1.70
CA ILE A 29 9.99 -3.04 0.72
C ILE A 29 10.67 -4.42 0.67
N ARG A 30 9.87 -5.49 0.69
CA ARG A 30 10.36 -6.88 0.67
C ARG A 30 9.52 -7.72 -0.29
N PRO A 31 10.09 -8.75 -0.94
CA PRO A 31 9.26 -9.75 -1.61
C PRO A 31 8.45 -10.54 -0.59
N ILE A 32 7.26 -11.00 -0.96
CA ILE A 32 6.53 -11.99 -0.16
C ILE A 32 7.14 -13.34 -0.46
N GLU A 33 7.59 -14.05 0.59
CA GLU A 33 8.19 -15.37 0.46
C GLU A 33 7.23 -16.31 -0.29
N SER A 34 7.75 -16.98 -1.33
CA SER A 34 7.04 -17.83 -2.30
C SER A 34 6.45 -17.14 -3.55
N ASN A 35 6.53 -15.81 -3.70
CA ASN A 35 6.09 -15.15 -4.95
C ASN A 35 6.97 -13.95 -5.36
N PHE A 36 7.88 -14.18 -6.32
CA PHE A 36 8.76 -13.14 -6.90
C PHE A 36 8.02 -12.02 -7.64
N ASN A 37 6.75 -12.24 -8.01
CA ASN A 37 5.89 -11.27 -8.69
C ASN A 37 5.02 -10.48 -7.71
N THR A 38 5.39 -10.44 -6.43
CA THR A 38 4.74 -9.62 -5.43
C THR A 38 5.78 -8.92 -4.57
N LYS A 39 5.46 -7.70 -4.15
CA LYS A 39 6.22 -6.91 -3.20
C LYS A 39 5.30 -6.46 -2.08
N SER A 40 5.83 -6.36 -0.88
CA SER A 40 5.07 -5.88 0.26
C SER A 40 5.86 -4.87 1.08
N MET A 41 5.12 -4.10 1.86
CA MET A 41 5.63 -3.10 2.79
C MET A 41 4.73 -3.09 4.01
N MET A 42 5.31 -3.28 5.20
CA MET A 42 4.60 -3.08 6.45
C MET A 42 4.43 -1.59 6.72
N PHE A 43 3.30 -1.20 7.29
CA PHE A 43 3.09 0.14 7.83
C PHE A 43 2.58 0.06 9.27
N ARG A 44 2.93 1.04 10.08
CA ARG A 44 2.48 1.20 11.46
C ARG A 44 2.15 2.65 11.75
N THR A 45 1.13 2.92 12.55
CA THR A 45 0.88 4.29 12.97
C THR A 45 1.93 4.75 13.98
N LYS A 46 2.32 6.03 13.94
CA LYS A 46 3.33 6.58 14.89
C LYS A 46 2.87 6.58 16.35
N ASN A 47 1.56 6.61 16.58
CA ASN A 47 0.95 6.86 17.89
C ASN A 47 -0.02 5.76 18.34
N SER A 48 -0.06 4.60 17.66
CA SER A 48 -0.89 3.46 18.08
C SER A 48 -0.31 2.13 17.61
N ASP A 49 -0.77 1.04 18.21
CA ASP A 49 -0.38 -0.33 17.85
C ASP A 49 -1.07 -0.83 16.55
N LYS A 50 -1.77 0.06 15.83
CA LYS A 50 -2.30 -0.28 14.51
C LYS A 50 -1.17 -0.43 13.51
N GLU A 51 -1.05 -1.64 12.99
CA GLU A 51 -0.14 -1.99 11.91
C GLU A 51 -0.87 -2.77 10.82
N GLY A 52 -0.24 -2.84 9.65
CA GLY A 52 -0.78 -3.48 8.49
C GLY A 52 0.27 -3.70 7.41
N MET A 53 -0.15 -4.30 6.32
CA MET A 53 0.71 -4.63 5.18
C MET A 53 0.07 -4.14 3.89
N ILE A 54 0.86 -3.45 3.06
CA ILE A 54 0.54 -3.15 1.67
C ILE A 54 1.24 -4.21 0.82
N ILE A 55 0.52 -4.83 -0.10
CA ILE A 55 0.98 -5.84 -1.03
C ILE A 55 0.69 -5.35 -2.43
N VAL A 56 1.67 -5.43 -3.33
CA VAL A 56 1.53 -5.09 -4.74
C VAL A 56 1.92 -6.31 -5.57
N GLY A 57 1.07 -6.65 -6.54
CA GLY A 57 1.30 -7.78 -7.44
C GLY A 57 0.54 -7.63 -8.75
N GLU A 58 0.72 -8.60 -9.65
CA GLU A 58 -0.03 -8.69 -10.90
C GLU A 58 -1.27 -9.58 -10.72
N ASP A 59 -2.44 -9.08 -11.10
CA ASP A 59 -3.68 -9.84 -11.25
C ASP A 59 -4.28 -9.61 -12.63
N LYS A 60 -4.35 -10.66 -13.46
CA LYS A 60 -4.97 -10.65 -14.81
C LYS A 60 -4.60 -9.43 -15.67
N GLU A 61 -3.30 -9.16 -15.83
CA GLU A 61 -2.76 -8.03 -16.62
C GLU A 61 -3.00 -6.64 -16.01
N PHE A 62 -3.41 -6.57 -14.75
CA PHE A 62 -3.46 -5.34 -13.96
C PHE A 62 -2.52 -5.44 -12.77
N ILE A 63 -2.21 -4.28 -12.18
CA ILE A 63 -1.48 -4.24 -10.91
C ILE A 63 -2.51 -4.17 -9.80
N ALA A 64 -2.54 -5.18 -8.93
CA ALA A 64 -3.35 -5.20 -7.73
C ALA A 64 -2.54 -4.66 -6.55
N VAL A 65 -3.19 -3.84 -5.73
CA VAL A 65 -2.66 -3.33 -4.47
C VAL A 65 -3.62 -3.70 -3.36
N ASP A 66 -3.21 -4.61 -2.49
CA ASP A 66 -3.98 -5.04 -1.32
C ASP A 66 -3.41 -4.41 -0.06
N ILE A 67 -4.28 -3.86 0.77
CA ILE A 67 -3.93 -3.29 2.06
C ILE A 67 -4.64 -4.09 3.12
N SER A 68 -3.89 -4.71 4.00
CA SER A 68 -4.41 -5.45 5.16
C SER A 68 -4.09 -4.70 6.44
N VAL A 69 -5.05 -4.65 7.35
CA VAL A 69 -4.88 -4.18 8.72
C VAL A 69 -4.98 -5.40 9.63
N ILE A 70 -4.24 -5.42 10.75
CA ILE A 70 -4.22 -6.57 11.67
C ILE A 70 -5.60 -6.97 12.20
N ASP A 71 -6.56 -6.05 12.24
CA ASP A 71 -7.94 -6.31 12.67
C ASP A 71 -8.74 -7.15 11.65
N GLY A 72 -8.11 -7.59 10.55
CA GLY A 72 -8.68 -8.49 9.55
C GLY A 72 -9.31 -7.80 8.34
N ASP A 73 -9.35 -6.47 8.33
CA ASP A 73 -9.84 -5.69 7.21
C ASP A 73 -8.84 -5.69 6.05
N VAL A 74 -9.33 -6.04 4.86
CA VAL A 74 -8.57 -6.01 3.63
C VAL A 74 -9.24 -5.07 2.64
N ARG A 75 -8.46 -4.15 2.07
CA ARG A 75 -8.89 -3.23 1.04
C ARG A 75 -8.04 -3.42 -0.21
N SER A 76 -8.68 -3.70 -1.33
CA SER A 76 -8.03 -3.93 -2.61
C SER A 76 -8.24 -2.75 -3.57
N PHE A 77 -7.20 -2.44 -4.34
CA PHE A 77 -7.21 -1.44 -5.39
C PHE A 77 -6.60 -2.03 -6.65
N ILE A 78 -7.08 -1.58 -7.80
CA ILE A 78 -6.55 -1.99 -9.10
C ILE A 78 -5.96 -0.76 -9.78
N LEU A 79 -4.72 -0.88 -10.24
CA LEU A 79 -4.00 0.10 -11.02
C LEU A 79 -3.90 -0.41 -12.45
N LYS A 80 -4.17 0.47 -13.43
CA LYS A 80 -4.00 0.14 -14.85
C LYS A 80 -2.52 0.04 -15.23
N ASP A 81 -1.70 0.87 -14.62
CA ASP A 81 -0.24 0.89 -14.73
C ASP A 81 0.37 1.59 -13.51
N LYS A 82 1.70 1.60 -13.44
CA LYS A 82 2.45 2.17 -12.31
C LYS A 82 2.29 3.69 -12.11
N ASN A 83 1.81 4.40 -13.13
CA ASN A 83 1.58 5.83 -13.12
C ASN A 83 0.09 6.18 -13.01
N ASP A 84 -0.78 5.23 -12.65
CA ASP A 84 -2.21 5.49 -12.44
C ASP A 84 -2.43 6.41 -11.21
N VAL A 85 -2.29 7.72 -11.45
CA VAL A 85 -2.38 8.76 -10.43
C VAL A 85 -3.73 8.72 -9.71
N GLY A 86 -4.80 8.36 -10.42
CA GLY A 86 -6.14 8.25 -9.84
C GLY A 86 -6.22 7.13 -8.82
N ALA A 87 -5.80 5.93 -9.21
CA ALA A 87 -5.78 4.78 -8.30
C ALA A 87 -4.83 4.98 -7.11
N ILE A 88 -3.64 5.56 -7.35
CA ILE A 88 -2.69 5.95 -6.30
C ILE A 88 -3.32 6.93 -5.32
N ASN A 89 -3.99 7.98 -5.80
CA ASN A 89 -4.62 8.97 -4.93
C ASN A 89 -5.78 8.35 -4.13
N ASN A 90 -6.51 7.38 -4.70
CA ASN A 90 -7.54 6.64 -3.95
C ASN A 90 -6.94 5.80 -2.81
N ILE A 91 -5.79 5.16 -3.04
CA ILE A 91 -5.04 4.44 -1.99
C ILE A 91 -4.63 5.41 -0.88
N VAL A 92 -4.04 6.55 -1.25
CA VAL A 92 -3.59 7.57 -0.31
C VAL A 92 -4.75 8.19 0.45
N GLY A 93 -5.87 8.46 -0.21
CA GLY A 93 -7.10 8.97 0.40
C GLY A 93 -7.67 8.01 1.42
N TRP A 94 -7.61 6.68 1.17
CA TRP A 94 -7.98 5.70 2.18
C TRP A 94 -7.09 5.79 3.44
N PHE A 95 -5.78 6.00 3.29
CA PHE A 95 -4.90 6.23 4.44
C PHE A 95 -5.24 7.53 5.18
N GLU A 96 -5.56 8.59 4.44
CA GLU A 96 -5.98 9.86 5.01
C GLU A 96 -7.26 9.68 5.86
N GLU A 97 -8.29 9.06 5.29
CA GLU A 97 -9.57 8.81 5.98
C GLU A 97 -9.40 7.97 7.25
N ASN A 98 -8.54 6.94 7.22
CA ASN A 98 -8.40 5.99 8.33
C ASN A 98 -7.37 6.41 9.38
N TYR A 99 -6.36 7.21 9.03
CA TYR A 99 -5.24 7.51 9.94
C TYR A 99 -5.03 9.01 10.19
N MET A 100 -5.51 9.90 9.32
CA MET A 100 -5.51 11.34 9.60
C MET A 100 -6.71 11.74 10.47
N LEU A 101 -7.92 11.23 10.15
CA LEU A 101 -9.14 11.57 10.90
C LEU A 101 -9.19 10.94 12.29
N GLU A 102 -8.55 9.78 12.50
CA GLU A 102 -8.44 9.21 13.85
C GLU A 102 -7.62 10.08 14.82
N LYS A 103 -6.70 10.91 14.29
CA LYS A 103 -6.00 11.91 15.12
C LYS A 103 -6.90 13.08 15.49
N SER A 104 -7.84 13.49 14.63
CA SER A 104 -8.71 14.65 14.92
C SER A 104 -9.84 14.33 15.89
N LEU A 105 -10.28 13.08 15.98
CA LEU A 105 -11.35 12.64 16.88
C LEU A 105 -10.89 12.35 18.33
N LYS A 106 -9.57 12.34 18.59
CA LYS A 106 -8.99 12.11 19.93
C LYS A 106 -8.75 13.40 20.73
N TYR A 107 -9.20 14.56 20.24
CA TYR A 107 -9.10 15.86 20.92
C TYR A 107 -10.46 16.44 21.25
#